data_AF-A0A534NYD6-F1
#
_entry.id   AF-A0A534NYD6-F1
#
_cell.length_a   1.000
_cell.length_b   1.000
_cell.length_c   1.000
_cell.angle_alpha   90.00
_cell.angle_beta   90.00
_cell.angle_gamma   90.00
#
_symmetry.space_group_name_H-M   'P 1'
#
loop_
_entity.id
_entity.type
_entity.pdbx_description
1 polymer ?
#
loop_
_entity_poly.entity_id
_entity_poly.type
_entity_poly.pdbx_seq_one_letter_code
_entity_poly.pdbx_strand_id
1 'polypeptide(L)'
;PLYQHRAEVKRALLPMAAALVAGAIVSIVSAVVIAKACGASPETLASLAPKSVTTPIAMGISEQIGGLPSLTAAFVIATGIIGAVLATPLLNLLGLRDWRGRGFGAGMAAHGLGTARAFQVHPLAGTFAGVALALNGLLTAILVPLLAGWLRGAY
;
A
#
# COMPACT_ATOMS: atom_id res chain seq x y z
N PRO A 1 -13.31 16.08 -3.91
CA PRO A 1 -12.40 15.42 -4.88
C PRO A 1 -13.02 14.19 -5.57
N LEU A 2 -13.37 13.11 -4.87
CA LEU A 2 -13.88 11.89 -5.52
C LEU A 2 -15.18 12.13 -6.30
N TYR A 3 -16.14 12.83 -5.69
CA TYR A 3 -17.40 13.19 -6.35
C TYR A 3 -17.21 14.06 -7.60
N GLN A 4 -16.17 14.91 -7.59
CA GLN A 4 -15.83 15.81 -8.69
C GLN A 4 -15.22 15.05 -9.88
N HIS A 5 -14.35 14.07 -9.61
CA HIS A 5 -13.71 13.24 -10.64
C HIS A 5 -14.36 11.85 -10.81
N ARG A 6 -15.66 11.75 -10.50
CA ARG A 6 -16.38 10.46 -10.50
C ARG A 6 -16.42 9.80 -11.87
N ALA A 7 -16.44 10.59 -12.95
CA ALA A 7 -16.49 10.06 -14.31
C ALA A 7 -15.16 9.43 -14.70
N GLU A 8 -14.05 10.06 -14.34
CA GLU A 8 -12.70 9.58 -14.56
C GLU A 8 -12.43 8.31 -13.75
N VAL A 9 -12.87 8.26 -12.49
CA VAL A 9 -12.77 7.05 -11.64
C VAL A 9 -13.60 5.91 -12.23
N LYS A 10 -14.85 6.17 -12.63
CA LYS A 10 -15.72 5.15 -13.25
C LYS A 10 -15.12 4.55 -14.52
N ARG A 11 -14.52 5.39 -15.38
CA ARG A 11 -13.85 4.95 -16.61
C ARG A 11 -12.58 4.11 -16.34
N ALA A 12 -12.00 4.22 -15.16
CA ALA A 12 -10.77 3.54 -14.78
C ALA A 12 -10.99 2.36 -13.83
N LEU A 13 -12.23 1.93 -13.55
CA LEU A 13 -12.51 0.87 -12.58
C LEU A 13 -11.78 -0.45 -12.89
N LEU A 14 -11.81 -0.88 -14.15
CA LEU A 14 -11.14 -2.13 -14.55
C LEU A 14 -9.61 -2.07 -14.37
N PRO A 15 -8.89 -1.07 -14.93
CA PRO A 15 -7.45 -0.98 -14.69
C PRO A 15 -7.10 -0.75 -13.22
N MET A 16 -7.94 -0.02 -12.46
CA MET A 16 -7.74 0.15 -11.01
C MET A 16 -7.89 -1.17 -10.25
N ALA A 17 -8.88 -2.00 -10.59
CA ALA A 17 -9.07 -3.30 -9.95
C ALA A 17 -7.88 -4.23 -10.22
N ALA A 18 -7.39 -4.29 -11.46
CA ALA A 18 -6.20 -5.06 -11.81
C ALA A 18 -4.95 -4.54 -11.08
N ALA A 19 -4.74 -3.21 -11.07
CA ALA A 19 -3.62 -2.59 -10.37
C ALA A 19 -3.69 -2.77 -8.85
N LEU A 20 -4.90 -2.77 -8.27
CA LEU A 20 -5.14 -3.01 -6.85
C LEU A 20 -4.69 -4.42 -6.46
N VAL A 21 -5.17 -5.44 -7.17
CA VAL A 21 -4.83 -6.84 -6.87
C VAL A 21 -3.34 -7.09 -7.07
N ALA A 22 -2.79 -6.68 -8.21
CA ALA A 22 -1.36 -6.85 -8.49
C ALA A 22 -0.50 -6.09 -7.48
N GLY A 23 -0.84 -4.83 -7.19
CA GLY A 23 -0.09 -3.97 -6.27
C GLY A 23 -0.14 -4.47 -4.82
N ALA A 24 -1.29 -4.94 -4.35
CA ALA A 24 -1.43 -5.49 -3.01
C ALA A 24 -0.60 -6.77 -2.85
N ILE A 25 -0.70 -7.70 -3.79
CA ILE A 25 0.08 -8.95 -3.79
C ILE A 25 1.58 -8.64 -3.84
N VAL A 26 2.02 -7.81 -4.80
CA VAL A 26 3.44 -7.43 -4.92
C VAL A 26 3.92 -6.75 -3.66
N SER A 27 3.15 -5.83 -3.07
CA SER A 27 3.53 -5.15 -1.82
C SER A 27 3.74 -6.12 -0.67
N ILE A 28 2.82 -7.09 -0.47
CA ILE A 28 2.91 -8.07 0.63
C ILE A 28 4.06 -9.03 0.37
N VAL A 29 4.08 -9.66 -0.80
CA VAL A 29 5.03 -10.73 -1.12
C VAL A 29 6.46 -10.19 -1.18
N SER A 30 6.69 -9.06 -1.87
CA SER A 30 8.05 -8.50 -1.95
C SER A 30 8.60 -8.12 -0.58
N ALA A 31 7.79 -7.49 0.28
CA ALA A 31 8.21 -7.07 1.61
C ALA A 31 8.59 -8.28 2.48
N VAL A 32 7.74 -9.31 2.50
CA VAL A 32 7.99 -10.52 3.29
C VAL A 32 9.19 -11.29 2.75
N VAL A 33 9.28 -11.50 1.43
CA VAL A 33 10.39 -12.26 0.82
C VAL A 33 11.73 -11.57 1.07
N ILE A 34 11.79 -10.24 0.88
CA ILE A 34 13.01 -9.46 1.13
C ILE A 34 13.39 -9.53 2.61
N ALA A 35 12.45 -9.29 3.53
CA ALA A 35 12.74 -9.34 4.95
C ALA A 35 13.15 -10.75 5.41
N LYS A 36 12.54 -11.80 4.85
CA LYS A 36 12.93 -13.18 5.12
C LYS A 36 14.35 -13.46 4.63
N ALA A 37 14.71 -13.00 3.43
CA ALA A 37 16.06 -13.11 2.91
C ALA A 37 17.10 -12.38 3.78
N CYS A 38 16.68 -11.32 4.48
CA CYS A 38 17.50 -10.62 5.48
C CYS A 38 17.50 -11.29 6.88
N GLY A 39 16.84 -12.44 7.06
CA GLY A 39 16.80 -13.17 8.33
C GLY A 39 15.81 -12.61 9.36
N ALA A 40 14.75 -11.91 8.93
CA ALA A 40 13.74 -11.38 9.83
C ALA A 40 12.97 -12.49 10.57
N SER A 41 12.64 -12.23 11.84
CA SER A 41 11.87 -13.16 12.67
C SER A 41 10.43 -13.33 12.18
N PRO A 42 9.73 -14.41 12.57
CA PRO A 42 8.31 -14.61 12.27
C PRO A 42 7.41 -13.43 12.64
N GLU A 43 7.62 -12.87 13.83
CA GLU A 43 6.85 -11.74 14.35
C GLU A 43 7.14 -10.47 13.53
N THR A 44 8.40 -10.28 13.11
CA THR A 44 8.81 -9.18 12.24
C THR A 44 8.15 -9.29 10.86
N LEU A 45 8.12 -10.48 10.28
CA LEU A 45 7.48 -10.75 8.99
C LEU A 45 5.96 -10.53 9.06
N ALA A 46 5.32 -11.00 10.12
CA ALA A 46 3.90 -10.75 10.39
C ALA A 46 3.61 -9.24 10.58
N SER A 47 4.47 -8.50 11.27
CA SER A 47 4.36 -7.04 11.41
C SER A 47 4.56 -6.28 10.11
N LEU A 48 5.43 -6.78 9.22
CA LEU A 48 5.77 -6.10 7.98
C LEU A 48 4.73 -6.33 6.88
N ALA A 49 4.07 -7.49 6.86
CA ALA A 49 3.13 -7.88 5.81
C ALA A 49 2.04 -6.81 5.52
N PRO A 50 1.38 -6.19 6.53
CA PRO A 50 0.36 -5.17 6.29
C PRO A 50 0.91 -3.73 6.21
N LYS A 51 2.22 -3.50 6.04
CA LYS A 51 2.83 -2.14 6.12
C LYS A 51 2.27 -1.07 5.17
N SER A 52 1.58 -1.47 4.09
CA SER A 52 1.14 -0.58 3.00
C SER A 52 -0.33 -0.15 3.13
N VAL A 53 -0.90 -0.22 4.33
CA VAL A 53 -2.20 0.38 4.68
C VAL A 53 -2.03 1.34 5.86
N THR A 54 -3.11 1.99 6.30
CA THR A 54 -3.02 2.93 7.43
C THR A 54 -2.67 2.21 8.72
N THR A 55 -2.00 2.92 9.63
CA THR A 55 -1.50 2.37 10.90
C THR A 55 -2.58 1.61 11.68
N PRO A 56 -3.80 2.13 11.89
CA PRO A 56 -4.81 1.39 12.65
C PRO A 56 -5.21 0.06 12.00
N ILE A 57 -5.38 0.05 10.67
CA ILE A 57 -5.75 -1.16 9.92
C ILE A 57 -4.61 -2.18 9.99
N ALA A 58 -3.38 -1.72 9.73
CA ALA A 58 -2.21 -2.59 9.73
C ALA A 58 -1.95 -3.22 11.10
N MET A 59 -2.06 -2.43 12.17
CA MET A 59 -1.90 -2.91 13.55
C MET A 59 -2.93 -3.99 13.90
N GLY A 60 -4.20 -3.78 13.55
CA GLY A 60 -5.25 -4.77 13.80
C GLY A 60 -5.02 -6.08 13.02
N ILE A 61 -4.58 -6.00 11.76
CA ILE A 61 -4.22 -7.19 10.97
C ILE A 61 -3.02 -7.90 11.62
N SER A 62 -1.97 -7.15 11.95
CA SER A 62 -0.74 -7.67 12.54
C SER A 62 -1.02 -8.44 13.83
N GLU A 63 -1.85 -7.88 14.72
CA GLU A 63 -2.24 -8.54 15.97
C GLU A 63 -2.93 -9.89 15.72
N GLN A 64 -3.83 -9.95 14.74
CA GLN A 64 -4.55 -11.19 14.39
C GLN A 64 -3.64 -12.29 13.84
N ILE A 65 -2.51 -11.93 13.21
CA ILE A 65 -1.58 -12.88 12.59
C ILE A 65 -0.32 -13.15 13.43
N GLY A 66 -0.26 -12.64 14.66
CA GLY A 66 0.87 -12.86 15.59
C GLY A 66 2.07 -11.94 15.39
N GLY A 67 1.90 -10.81 14.69
CA GLY A 67 2.89 -9.75 14.62
C GLY A 67 2.80 -8.78 15.80
N LEU A 68 3.79 -7.89 15.91
CA LEU A 68 3.86 -6.84 16.92
C LEU A 68 3.24 -5.52 16.40
N PRO A 69 2.11 -5.04 16.95
CA PRO A 69 1.45 -3.82 16.45
C PRO A 69 2.33 -2.57 16.50
N SER A 70 3.18 -2.42 17.52
CA SER A 70 4.11 -1.30 17.65
C SER A 70 5.14 -1.26 16.52
N LEU A 71 5.71 -2.43 16.16
CA LEU A 71 6.64 -2.55 15.04
C LEU A 71 5.93 -2.32 13.70
N THR A 72 4.71 -2.81 13.57
CA THR A 72 3.86 -2.57 12.40
C THR A 72 3.62 -1.09 12.19
N ALA A 73 3.31 -0.33 13.25
CA ALA A 73 3.18 1.12 13.16
C ALA A 73 4.46 1.79 12.65
N ALA A 74 5.64 1.35 13.13
CA ALA A 74 6.92 1.85 12.66
C ALA A 74 7.13 1.58 11.16
N PHE A 75 6.85 0.36 10.69
CA PHE A 75 6.96 0.02 9.26
C PHE A 75 5.98 0.79 8.39
N VAL A 76 4.74 1.00 8.84
CA VAL A 76 3.75 1.80 8.14
C VAL A 76 4.22 3.25 7.99
N ILE A 77 4.69 3.86 9.08
CA ILE A 77 5.20 5.24 9.06
C ILE A 77 6.40 5.35 8.13
N ALA A 78 7.39 4.47 8.27
CA ALA A 78 8.58 4.46 7.43
C ALA A 78 8.21 4.30 5.94
N THR A 79 7.34 3.33 5.61
CA THR A 79 6.86 3.10 4.24
C THR A 79 6.14 4.34 3.69
N GLY A 80 5.29 4.97 4.49
CA GLY A 80 4.55 6.16 4.09
C GLY A 80 5.45 7.37 3.84
N ILE A 81 6.45 7.60 4.70
CA ILE A 81 7.43 8.69 4.53
C ILE A 81 8.27 8.44 3.28
N ILE A 82 8.86 7.26 3.15
CA ILE A 82 9.72 6.89 2.01
C ILE A 82 8.95 7.06 0.71
N GLY A 83 7.73 6.53 0.64
CA GLY A 83 6.93 6.63 -0.56
C GLY A 83 6.42 8.06 -0.85
N ALA A 84 6.07 8.84 0.16
CA ALA A 84 5.73 10.26 -0.03
C ALA A 84 6.91 11.06 -0.61
N VAL A 85 8.14 10.79 -0.15
CA VAL A 85 9.34 11.48 -0.66
C VAL A 85 9.73 10.99 -2.05
N LEU A 86 9.73 9.67 -2.27
CA LEU A 86 10.32 9.07 -3.47
C LEU A 86 9.34 8.84 -4.63
N ALA A 87 8.04 8.71 -4.39
CA ALA A 87 7.09 8.32 -5.45
C ALA A 87 7.10 9.32 -6.62
N THR A 88 7.03 10.62 -6.34
CA THR A 88 6.97 11.64 -7.41
C THR A 88 8.25 11.68 -8.26
N PRO A 89 9.47 11.80 -7.69
CA PRO A 89 10.69 11.79 -8.49
C PRO A 89 10.89 10.48 -9.23
N LEU A 90 10.58 9.33 -8.62
CA LEU A 90 10.67 8.03 -9.29
C LEU A 90 9.72 7.92 -10.48
N LEU A 91 8.46 8.32 -10.31
CA LEU A 91 7.47 8.31 -11.41
C LEU A 91 7.83 9.29 -12.53
N ASN A 92 8.48 10.41 -12.21
CA ASN A 92 9.03 11.33 -13.22
C ASN A 92 10.18 10.67 -14.01
N LEU A 93 11.11 10.01 -13.31
CA LEU A 93 12.24 9.30 -13.92
C LEU A 93 11.76 8.19 -14.86
N LEU A 94 10.71 7.46 -14.47
CA LEU A 94 10.08 6.43 -15.29
C LEU A 94 9.21 7.00 -16.44
N GLY A 95 9.14 8.33 -16.60
CA GLY A 95 8.38 8.98 -17.67
C GLY A 95 6.86 8.81 -17.56
N LEU A 96 6.34 8.48 -16.36
CA LEU A 96 4.91 8.26 -16.15
C LEU A 96 4.17 9.59 -16.05
N ARG A 97 3.34 9.88 -17.06
CA ARG A 97 2.63 11.17 -17.21
C ARG A 97 1.17 11.14 -16.76
N ASP A 98 0.54 9.97 -16.70
CA ASP A 98 -0.88 9.86 -16.34
C ASP A 98 -1.08 10.03 -14.82
N TRP A 99 -1.68 11.15 -14.42
CA TRP A 99 -1.97 11.46 -13.02
C TRP A 99 -2.84 10.42 -12.33
N ARG A 100 -3.70 9.71 -13.05
CA ARG A 100 -4.55 8.64 -12.49
C ARG A 100 -3.70 7.50 -11.98
N GLY A 101 -2.82 6.98 -12.84
CA GLY A 101 -1.90 5.88 -12.51
C GLY A 101 -0.87 6.29 -11.45
N ARG A 102 -0.30 7.50 -11.58
CA ARG A 102 0.64 8.04 -10.59
C ARG A 102 0.01 8.14 -9.19
N GLY A 103 -1.19 8.71 -9.14
CA GLY A 103 -1.96 8.85 -7.91
C GLY A 103 -2.27 7.49 -7.30
N PHE A 104 -2.88 6.60 -8.09
CA PHE A 104 -3.26 5.27 -7.63
C PHE A 104 -2.05 4.49 -7.10
N GLY A 105 -0.95 4.46 -7.85
CA GLY A 105 0.30 3.80 -7.41
C GLY A 105 0.90 4.39 -6.13
N ALA A 106 0.93 5.72 -6.01
CA ALA A 106 1.42 6.38 -4.80
C ALA A 106 0.55 6.07 -3.57
N GLY A 107 -0.78 6.07 -3.72
CA GLY A 107 -1.72 5.70 -2.66
C GLY A 107 -1.61 4.22 -2.26
N MET A 108 -1.42 3.32 -3.22
CA MET A 108 -1.18 1.89 -2.98
C MET A 108 0.11 1.65 -2.19
N ALA A 109 1.20 2.30 -2.58
CA ALA A 109 2.52 2.05 -2.00
C ALA A 109 2.74 2.74 -0.65
N ALA A 110 2.17 3.93 -0.46
CA ALA A 110 2.50 4.84 0.65
C ALA A 110 1.29 5.36 1.42
N HIS A 111 0.13 4.72 1.21
CA HIS A 111 -1.12 4.92 1.95
C HIS A 111 -1.49 6.40 2.16
N GLY A 112 -1.84 6.81 3.38
CA GLY A 112 -2.30 8.15 3.71
C GLY A 112 -1.25 9.23 3.45
N LEU A 113 0.02 8.98 3.78
CA LEU A 113 1.10 9.94 3.56
C LEU A 113 1.37 10.15 2.06
N GLY A 114 1.39 9.06 1.28
CA GLY A 114 1.48 9.12 -0.17
C GLY A 114 0.28 9.82 -0.82
N THR A 115 -0.91 9.59 -0.29
CA THR A 115 -2.15 10.24 -0.75
C THR A 115 -2.11 11.75 -0.50
N ALA A 116 -1.71 12.17 0.70
CA ALA A 116 -1.53 13.58 1.04
C ALA A 116 -0.51 14.25 0.11
N ARG A 117 0.62 13.58 -0.15
CA ARG A 117 1.61 14.08 -1.11
C ARG A 117 1.06 14.14 -2.53
N ALA A 118 0.31 13.13 -2.98
CA ALA A 118 -0.29 13.12 -4.31
C ALA A 118 -1.25 14.30 -4.52
N PHE A 119 -1.99 14.72 -3.48
CA PHE A 119 -2.80 15.96 -3.54
C PHE A 119 -1.96 17.22 -3.67
N GLN A 120 -0.78 17.29 -3.05
CA GLN A 120 0.14 18.42 -3.21
C GLN A 120 0.74 18.48 -4.62
N VAL A 121 0.83 17.34 -5.32
CA VAL A 121 1.39 17.25 -6.67
C VAL A 121 0.34 17.54 -7.74
N HIS A 122 -0.83 16.90 -7.66
CA HIS A 122 -1.92 17.11 -8.62
C HIS A 122 -3.29 16.67 -8.04
N PRO A 123 -4.38 17.46 -8.18
CA PRO A 123 -5.70 17.12 -7.62
C PRO A 123 -6.26 15.76 -8.08
N LEU A 124 -6.11 15.44 -9.38
CA LEU A 124 -6.53 14.16 -9.92
C LEU A 124 -5.70 12.99 -9.36
N ALA A 125 -4.38 13.18 -9.17
CA ALA A 125 -3.53 12.15 -8.58
C ALA A 125 -3.91 11.88 -7.13
N GLY A 126 -4.12 12.94 -6.34
CA GLY A 126 -4.63 12.79 -4.98
C GLY A 126 -5.98 12.07 -4.91
N THR A 127 -6.88 12.34 -5.86
CA THR A 127 -8.18 11.65 -5.93
C THR A 127 -8.02 10.14 -6.16
N PHE A 128 -7.19 9.74 -7.13
CA PHE A 128 -6.92 8.33 -7.40
C PHE A 128 -6.13 7.65 -6.27
N ALA A 129 -5.20 8.37 -5.63
CA ALA A 129 -4.48 7.89 -4.44
C ALA A 129 -5.43 7.62 -3.27
N GLY A 130 -6.42 8.49 -3.05
CA GLY A 130 -7.44 8.29 -2.02
C GLY A 130 -8.30 7.05 -2.27
N VAL A 131 -8.61 6.73 -3.53
CA VAL A 131 -9.30 5.47 -3.86
C VAL A 131 -8.41 4.28 -3.57
N ALA A 132 -7.15 4.33 -4.01
CA ALA A 132 -6.18 3.28 -3.73
C ALA A 132 -6.03 3.03 -2.22
N LEU A 133 -5.91 4.08 -1.41
CA LEU A 133 -5.83 3.98 0.04
C LEU A 133 -7.00 3.19 0.64
N ALA A 134 -8.23 3.55 0.28
CA ALA A 134 -9.43 2.92 0.81
C ALA A 134 -9.55 1.45 0.37
N LEU A 135 -9.37 1.19 -0.93
CA LEU A 135 -9.49 -0.15 -1.49
C LEU A 135 -8.36 -1.08 -1.03
N ASN A 136 -7.13 -0.58 -0.95
CA ASN A 136 -5.99 -1.36 -0.49
C ASN A 136 -6.10 -1.73 0.99
N GLY A 137 -6.67 -0.83 1.81
CA GLY A 137 -7.03 -1.11 3.20
C GLY A 137 -7.90 -2.35 3.32
N LEU A 138 -9.01 -2.38 2.57
CA LEU A 138 -9.94 -3.50 2.55
C LEU A 138 -9.29 -4.78 2.00
N LEU A 139 -8.60 -4.68 0.86
CA LEU A 139 -8.02 -5.85 0.21
C LEU A 139 -6.90 -6.47 1.06
N THR A 140 -6.04 -5.65 1.66
CA THR A 140 -4.95 -6.14 2.54
C THR A 140 -5.51 -6.81 3.79
N ALA A 141 -6.60 -6.29 4.37
CA ALA A 141 -7.28 -6.90 5.51
C ALA A 141 -7.83 -8.30 5.20
N ILE A 142 -8.10 -8.60 3.94
CA ILE A 142 -8.52 -9.94 3.49
C ILE A 142 -7.28 -10.79 3.12
N LEU A 143 -6.39 -10.24 2.30
CA LEU A 143 -5.25 -10.99 1.74
C LEU A 143 -4.24 -11.41 2.81
N VAL A 144 -3.88 -10.53 3.75
CA VAL A 144 -2.81 -10.83 4.71
C VAL A 144 -3.19 -12.00 5.63
N PRO A 145 -4.38 -12.06 6.25
CA PRO A 145 -4.80 -13.23 7.02
C PRO A 145 -4.86 -14.51 6.20
N LEU A 146 -5.31 -14.45 4.93
CA LEU A 146 -5.34 -15.63 4.05
C LEU A 146 -3.93 -16.13 3.71
N LEU A 147 -2.99 -15.21 3.51
CA LEU A 147 -1.59 -15.53 3.25
C LEU A 147 -0.82 -15.91 4.51
N ALA A 148 -1.38 -15.70 5.72
CA ALA A 148 -0.70 -15.98 6.98
C ALA A 148 -0.25 -17.44 7.11
N GLY A 149 -0.98 -18.40 6.52
CA GLY A 149 -0.54 -19.79 6.47
C GLY A 149 0.76 -19.99 5.67
N TRP A 150 0.90 -19.30 4.53
CA TRP A 150 2.14 -19.27 3.75
C TRP A 150 3.26 -18.53 4.48
N LEU A 151 2.94 -17.43 5.17
CA LEU A 151 3.90 -16.74 6.04
C LEU A 151 4.44 -17.67 7.13
N ARG A 152 3.57 -18.51 7.72
CA ARG A 152 3.94 -19.49 8.74
C ARG A 152 4.79 -20.65 8.24
N GLY A 153 4.48 -21.18 7.06
CA GLY A 153 5.30 -22.22 6.42
C GLY A 153 6.62 -21.71 5.85
N ALA A 154 6.84 -20.40 5.87
CA ALA A 154 8.09 -19.76 5.55
C ALA A 154 9.01 -19.58 6.79
N TYR A 155 8.57 -19.96 7.98
CA TYR A 155 9.38 -20.07 9.19
C TYR A 155 9.99 -21.47 9.29
#